data_AF-A0A238BQS9-F1
#
_entry.id   AF-A0A238BQS9-F1
#
_cell.length_a   1.000
_cell.length_b   1.000
_cell.length_c   1.000
_cell.angle_alpha   90.00
_cell.angle_beta   90.00
_cell.angle_gamma   90.00
#
_symmetry.space_group_name_H-M   'P 1'
#
loop_
_entity.id
_entity.type
_entity.pdbx_description
1 polymer ?
#
loop_
_entity_poly.entity_id
_entity_poly.type
_entity_poly.pdbx_seq_one_letter_code
_entity_poly.pdbx_strand_id
1 'polypeptide(L)'
;MWLIGGLSLKLNSKNFRYFINMDLCEEASELAHNVIFSIILIAVVIISMTAIFLEMWIMFKTTNRILIHQNIRILIIVHQLWLIIHCSARIFAHTYTLMAYWKTRINQCDYMMFPWECFIMRTPITLTLFLNAASIPSIVIERTIATYFSSRYEKFGKNIAVILIIAQ
;
A
#
# COMPACT_ATOMS: atom_id res chain seq x y z
N MET A 1 -32.67 -38.42 23.79
CA MET A 1 -33.26 -37.10 23.50
C MET A 1 -32.18 -36.00 23.50
N TRP A 2 -31.13 -36.14 22.67
CA TRP A 2 -30.02 -35.16 22.56
C TRP A 2 -29.68 -34.80 21.09
N LEU A 3 -30.36 -35.41 20.11
CA LEU A 3 -30.04 -35.26 18.67
C LEU A 3 -30.85 -34.15 17.96
N ILE A 4 -31.91 -33.62 18.59
CA ILE A 4 -32.82 -32.65 17.92
C ILE A 4 -32.36 -31.19 18.16
N GLY A 5 -31.80 -30.87 19.33
CA GLY A 5 -31.34 -29.51 19.68
C GLY A 5 -30.09 -29.03 18.93
N GLY A 6 -29.16 -29.94 18.59
CA GLY A 6 -27.94 -29.60 17.84
C GLY A 6 -28.18 -29.32 16.35
N LEU A 7 -29.21 -29.93 15.76
CA LEU A 7 -29.54 -29.75 14.34
C LEU A 7 -30.21 -28.39 14.09
N SER A 8 -31.10 -27.96 14.98
CA SER A 8 -31.82 -26.68 14.88
C SER A 8 -30.90 -25.46 15.06
N LEU A 9 -29.91 -25.53 15.96
CA LEU A 9 -28.89 -24.50 16.13
C LEU A 9 -27.93 -24.41 14.94
N LYS A 10 -27.59 -25.56 14.34
CA LYS A 10 -26.74 -25.63 13.14
C LYS A 10 -27.47 -25.18 11.87
N LEU A 11 -28.79 -25.40 11.78
CA LEU A 11 -29.67 -24.84 10.74
C LEU A 11 -29.81 -23.32 10.87
N ASN A 12 -29.98 -22.80 12.10
CA ASN A 12 -30.06 -21.36 12.33
C ASN A 12 -28.73 -20.66 12.03
N SER A 13 -27.60 -21.24 12.45
CA SER A 13 -26.27 -20.72 12.10
C SER A 13 -25.97 -20.79 10.59
N LYS A 14 -26.44 -21.82 9.89
CA LYS A 14 -26.32 -21.93 8.43
C LYS A 14 -27.19 -20.91 7.69
N ASN A 15 -28.46 -20.75 8.07
CA ASN A 15 -29.35 -19.75 7.48
C ASN A 15 -28.89 -18.32 7.76
N PHE A 16 -28.40 -18.06 8.97
CA PHE A 16 -27.83 -16.75 9.33
C PHE A 16 -26.56 -16.45 8.53
N ARG A 17 -25.67 -17.44 8.36
CA ARG A 17 -24.49 -17.30 7.50
C ARG A 17 -24.87 -17.10 6.03
N TYR A 18 -25.93 -17.76 5.56
CA TYR A 18 -26.43 -17.62 4.20
C TYR A 18 -27.02 -16.22 3.96
N PHE A 19 -27.78 -15.71 4.93
CA PHE A 19 -28.36 -14.36 4.89
C PHE A 19 -27.26 -13.29 4.86
N ILE A 20 -26.26 -13.37 5.76
CA ILE A 20 -25.10 -12.47 5.75
C ILE A 20 -24.34 -12.52 4.42
N ASN A 21 -24.12 -13.71 3.86
CA ASN A 21 -23.46 -13.84 2.57
C ASN A 21 -24.28 -13.26 1.41
N MET A 22 -25.61 -13.28 1.50
CA MET A 22 -26.51 -12.74 0.49
C MET A 22 -26.54 -11.20 0.54
N ASP A 23 -26.62 -10.60 1.73
CA ASP A 23 -26.54 -9.14 1.91
C ASP A 23 -25.18 -8.58 1.46
N LEU A 24 -24.09 -9.26 1.84
CA LEU A 24 -22.74 -8.92 1.36
C LEU A 24 -22.66 -8.99 -0.18
N CYS A 25 -23.45 -9.88 -0.82
CA CYS A 25 -23.44 -10.08 -2.27
C CYS A 25 -24.15 -8.97 -3.00
N GLU A 26 -25.29 -8.54 -2.46
CA GLU A 26 -26.04 -7.40 -2.99
C GLU A 26 -25.19 -6.13 -2.93
N GLU A 27 -24.59 -5.82 -1.78
CA GLU A 27 -23.75 -4.63 -1.57
C GLU A 27 -22.52 -4.62 -2.51
N ALA A 28 -21.84 -5.75 -2.67
CA ALA A 28 -20.70 -5.85 -3.58
C ALA A 28 -21.11 -5.73 -5.05
N SER A 29 -22.30 -6.24 -5.41
CA SER A 29 -22.84 -6.15 -6.77
C SER A 29 -23.23 -4.72 -7.14
N GLU A 30 -23.83 -3.98 -6.21
CA GLU A 30 -24.14 -2.55 -6.40
C GLU A 30 -22.85 -1.72 -6.54
N LEU A 31 -21.84 -2.02 -5.72
CA LEU A 31 -20.54 -1.34 -5.80
C LEU A 31 -19.80 -1.65 -7.11
N ALA A 32 -19.84 -2.89 -7.59
CA ALA A 32 -19.26 -3.30 -8.87
C ALA A 32 -19.95 -2.65 -10.08
N HIS A 33 -21.27 -2.50 -10.01
CA HIS A 33 -22.06 -1.84 -11.05
C HIS A 33 -21.95 -0.32 -11.01
N ASN A 34 -21.37 0.24 -9.95
CA ASN A 34 -21.16 1.67 -9.83
C ASN A 34 -20.01 2.13 -10.76
N VAL A 35 -20.39 2.80 -11.84
CA VAL A 35 -19.48 3.38 -12.83
C VAL A 35 -18.46 4.33 -12.19
N ILE A 36 -18.84 5.03 -11.12
CA ILE A 36 -17.98 5.98 -10.40
C ILE A 36 -16.76 5.25 -9.80
N PHE A 37 -16.99 4.08 -9.19
CA PHE A 37 -15.91 3.31 -8.56
C PHE A 37 -14.90 2.80 -9.59
N SER A 38 -15.39 2.28 -10.72
CA SER A 38 -14.54 1.86 -11.83
C SER A 38 -13.70 3.01 -12.41
N ILE A 39 -14.28 4.21 -12.55
CA ILE A 39 -13.55 5.40 -13.01
C ILE A 39 -12.44 5.76 -12.02
N ILE A 40 -12.72 5.73 -10.71
CA ILE A 40 -11.73 6.03 -9.67
C ILE A 40 -10.56 5.03 -9.74
N LEU A 41 -10.85 3.72 -9.85
CA LEU A 41 -9.82 2.69 -9.95
C LEU A 41 -8.89 2.93 -11.16
N ILE A 42 -9.47 3.18 -12.34
CA ILE A 42 -8.70 3.44 -13.56
C ILE A 42 -7.86 4.72 -13.42
N ALA A 43 -8.44 5.79 -12.88
CA ALA A 43 -7.73 7.04 -12.65
C ALA A 43 -6.54 6.86 -11.70
N VAL A 44 -6.71 6.11 -10.60
CA VAL A 44 -5.62 5.80 -9.66
C VAL A 44 -4.51 5.00 -10.32
N VAL A 45 -4.84 4.02 -11.18
CA VAL A 45 -3.83 3.26 -11.92
C VAL A 45 -3.03 4.17 -12.84
N ILE A 46 -3.69 5.06 -13.60
CA ILE A 46 -3.02 6.00 -14.51
C ILE A 46 -2.10 6.95 -13.73
N ILE A 47 -2.61 7.56 -12.64
CA ILE A 47 -1.82 8.46 -11.79
C ILE A 47 -0.62 7.73 -11.17
N SER A 48 -0.79 6.47 -10.77
CA SER A 48 0.30 5.67 -10.19
C SER A 48 1.37 5.33 -11.23
N MET A 49 0.97 5.05 -12.48
CA MET A 49 1.91 4.80 -13.58
C MET A 49 2.72 6.05 -13.93
N THR A 50 2.08 7.22 -14.00
CA THR A 50 2.77 8.48 -14.25
C THR A 50 3.68 8.87 -13.07
N ALA A 51 3.26 8.60 -11.83
CA ALA A 51 4.08 8.79 -10.64
C ALA A 51 5.38 7.98 -10.73
N ILE A 52 5.32 6.67 -11.02
CA ILE A 52 6.53 5.83 -11.13
C ILE A 52 7.51 6.38 -12.17
N PHE A 53 7.02 6.85 -13.32
CA PHE A 53 7.88 7.45 -14.35
C PHE A 53 8.56 8.73 -13.85
N LEU A 54 7.81 9.61 -13.19
CA LEU A 54 8.35 10.84 -12.59
C LEU A 54 9.37 10.53 -11.49
N GLU A 55 9.11 9.53 -10.65
CA GLU A 55 10.00 9.08 -9.58
C GLU A 55 11.34 8.57 -10.13
N MET A 56 11.30 7.73 -11.16
CA MET A 56 12.52 7.26 -11.86
C MET A 56 13.30 8.42 -12.47
N TRP A 57 12.60 9.36 -13.11
CA TRP A 57 13.23 10.56 -13.69
C TRP A 57 13.90 11.44 -12.62
N ILE A 58 13.21 11.68 -11.50
CA ILE A 58 13.74 12.45 -10.36
C ILE A 58 14.97 11.74 -9.79
N MET A 59 14.95 10.42 -9.63
CA MET A 59 16.09 9.66 -9.11
C MET A 59 17.32 9.79 -10.01
N PHE A 60 17.13 9.70 -11.33
CA PHE A 60 18.22 9.89 -12.30
C PHE A 60 18.78 11.31 -12.25
N LYS A 61 17.91 12.33 -12.25
CA LYS A 61 18.32 13.74 -12.21
C LYS A 61 19.01 14.09 -10.89
N THR A 62 18.49 13.60 -9.77
CA THR A 62 19.05 13.77 -8.41
C THR A 62 20.44 13.15 -8.31
N THR A 63 20.60 11.93 -8.82
CA THR A 63 21.90 11.23 -8.83
C THR A 63 22.97 11.99 -9.61
N ASN A 64 22.59 12.66 -10.72
CA ASN A 64 23.55 13.27 -11.63
C ASN A 64 23.85 14.75 -11.34
N ARG A 65 22.93 15.48 -10.68
CA ARG A 65 23.03 16.94 -10.46
C ARG A 65 23.42 17.36 -9.05
N ILE A 66 23.25 16.49 -8.05
CA ILE A 66 23.28 16.93 -6.66
C ILE A 66 24.67 16.68 -6.03
N LEU A 67 25.42 17.78 -5.83
CA LEU A 67 26.71 17.88 -5.15
C LEU A 67 26.56 17.81 -3.60
N ILE A 68 25.60 17.02 -3.10
CA ILE A 68 25.27 16.93 -1.66
C ILE A 68 26.00 15.74 -1.04
N HIS A 69 26.31 15.90 0.26
CA HIS A 69 26.87 14.87 1.13
C HIS A 69 26.20 13.50 0.93
N GLN A 70 27.02 12.46 0.85
CA GLN A 70 26.61 11.10 0.46
C GLN A 70 25.49 10.52 1.33
N ASN A 71 25.40 10.93 2.59
CA ASN A 71 24.40 10.48 3.57
C ASN A 71 22.97 10.83 3.15
N ILE A 72 22.76 12.06 2.72
CA ILE A 72 21.44 12.55 2.29
C ILE A 72 21.04 11.91 0.98
N ARG A 73 22.00 11.63 0.10
CA ARG A 73 21.75 10.89 -1.13
C ARG A 73 21.18 9.50 -0.84
N ILE A 74 21.73 8.79 0.15
CA ILE A 74 21.22 7.46 0.55
C ILE A 74 19.80 7.60 1.12
N LEU A 75 19.54 8.55 2.02
CA LEU A 75 18.21 8.75 2.59
C LEU A 75 17.15 9.07 1.52
N ILE A 76 17.47 9.93 0.57
CA ILE A 76 16.55 10.28 -0.53
C ILE A 76 16.31 9.06 -1.44
N ILE A 77 17.33 8.27 -1.75
CA ILE A 77 17.17 7.03 -2.54
C ILE A 77 16.26 6.05 -1.81
N VAL A 78 16.46 5.85 -0.50
CA VAL A 78 15.63 4.95 0.32
C VAL A 78 14.17 5.42 0.35
N HIS A 79 13.93 6.71 0.57
CA HIS A 79 12.58 7.29 0.51
C HIS A 79 11.94 7.08 -0.87
N GLN A 80 12.69 7.32 -1.94
CA GLN A 80 12.21 7.13 -3.30
C GLN A 80 11.87 5.67 -3.60
N LEU A 81 12.65 4.72 -3.07
CA LEU A 81 12.37 3.29 -3.18
C LEU A 81 11.07 2.92 -2.43
N TRP A 82 10.82 3.47 -1.24
CA TRP A 82 9.56 3.25 -0.52
C TRP A 82 8.34 3.78 -1.29
N LEU A 83 8.47 4.92 -1.98
CA LEU A 83 7.43 5.44 -2.86
C LEU A 83 7.16 4.53 -4.07
N ILE A 84 8.21 4.03 -4.73
CA ILE A 84 8.07 3.09 -5.85
C ILE A 84 7.37 1.80 -5.39
N ILE A 85 7.76 1.25 -4.23
CA ILE A 85 7.13 0.06 -3.65
C ILE A 85 5.66 0.35 -3.30
N HIS A 86 5.35 1.51 -2.73
CA HIS A 86 3.97 1.91 -2.44
C HIS A 86 3.12 2.03 -3.72
N CYS A 87 3.62 2.72 -4.76
CA CYS A 87 2.93 2.87 -6.04
C CYS A 87 2.72 1.53 -6.75
N SER A 88 3.72 0.64 -6.75
CA SER A 88 3.57 -0.70 -7.32
C SER A 88 2.56 -1.56 -6.56
N ALA A 89 2.57 -1.53 -5.22
CA ALA A 89 1.58 -2.23 -4.40
C ALA A 89 0.16 -1.70 -4.64
N ARG A 90 0.00 -0.37 -4.81
CA ARG A 90 -1.28 0.26 -5.18
C ARG A 90 -1.75 -0.21 -6.54
N ILE A 91 -0.90 -0.21 -7.56
CA ILE A 91 -1.26 -0.71 -8.90
C ILE A 91 -1.70 -2.16 -8.82
N PHE A 92 -0.93 -3.02 -8.15
CA PHE A 92 -1.27 -4.44 -8.00
C PHE A 92 -2.64 -4.61 -7.33
N ALA A 93 -2.91 -3.88 -6.24
CA ALA A 93 -4.20 -3.95 -5.55
C ALA A 93 -5.37 -3.50 -6.42
N HIS A 94 -5.25 -2.35 -7.08
CA HIS A 94 -6.32 -1.82 -7.92
C HIS A 94 -6.54 -2.67 -9.18
N THR A 95 -5.47 -3.16 -9.81
CA THR A 95 -5.57 -4.09 -10.94
C THR A 95 -6.19 -5.42 -10.52
N TYR A 96 -5.84 -5.97 -9.36
CA TYR A 96 -6.46 -7.21 -8.87
C TYR A 96 -7.95 -7.04 -8.61
N THR A 97 -8.36 -5.93 -7.98
CA THR A 97 -9.79 -5.64 -7.81
C THR A 97 -10.50 -5.53 -9.16
N LEU A 98 -9.91 -4.84 -10.14
CA LEU A 98 -10.48 -4.72 -11.49
C LEU A 98 -10.61 -6.07 -12.19
N MET A 99 -9.60 -6.94 -12.07
CA MET A 99 -9.62 -8.30 -12.63
C MET A 99 -10.65 -9.18 -11.93
N ALA A 100 -10.80 -9.04 -10.61
CA ALA A 100 -11.86 -9.70 -9.86
C ALA A 100 -13.23 -9.23 -10.34
N TYR A 101 -13.47 -7.93 -10.54
CA TYR A 101 -14.73 -7.44 -11.12
C TYR A 101 -14.98 -7.97 -12.53
N TRP A 102 -13.96 -7.95 -13.40
CA TRP A 102 -14.11 -8.39 -14.79
C TRP A 102 -14.45 -9.88 -14.90
N LYS A 103 -13.72 -10.73 -14.19
CA LYS A 103 -13.93 -12.19 -14.20
C LYS A 103 -15.31 -12.59 -13.65
N THR A 104 -15.87 -11.76 -12.77
CA THR A 104 -17.05 -12.07 -11.96
C THR A 104 -18.35 -11.54 -12.56
N ARG A 105 -18.31 -10.83 -13.71
CA ARG A 105 -19.49 -10.53 -14.56
C ARG A 105 -20.30 -11.78 -14.99
N ILE A 106 -19.77 -12.98 -14.76
CA ILE A 106 -20.35 -14.26 -15.20
C ILE A 106 -21.04 -15.01 -14.04
N ASN A 107 -20.68 -14.79 -12.76
CA ASN A 107 -21.24 -15.49 -11.59
C ASN A 107 -21.30 -14.57 -10.34
N GLN A 108 -22.49 -14.15 -9.93
CA GLN A 108 -22.71 -12.94 -9.13
C GLN A 108 -22.33 -13.00 -7.63
N CYS A 109 -22.16 -14.18 -7.00
CA CYS A 109 -21.89 -14.30 -5.55
C CYS A 109 -20.57 -15.02 -5.16
N ASP A 110 -19.62 -15.18 -6.07
CA ASP A 110 -18.30 -15.79 -5.79
C ASP A 110 -17.17 -14.74 -5.61
N TYR A 111 -17.54 -13.47 -5.40
CA TYR A 111 -16.64 -12.31 -5.30
C TYR A 111 -15.97 -12.18 -3.91
N MET A 112 -16.26 -13.08 -2.97
CA MET A 112 -15.80 -12.97 -1.60
C MET A 112 -14.30 -13.30 -1.53
N MET A 113 -13.49 -12.25 -1.74
CA MET A 113 -12.03 -12.30 -1.69
C MET A 113 -11.59 -12.92 -0.37
N PHE A 114 -10.78 -13.97 -0.44
CA PHE A 114 -10.31 -14.64 0.77
C PHE A 114 -9.58 -13.64 1.69
N PRO A 115 -9.73 -13.75 3.02
CA PRO A 115 -9.06 -12.86 3.97
C PRO A 115 -7.54 -12.77 3.74
N TRP A 116 -6.94 -13.86 3.28
CA TRP A 116 -5.52 -13.93 2.95
C TRP A 116 -5.14 -13.03 1.76
N GLU A 117 -5.94 -13.01 0.70
CA GLU A 117 -5.73 -12.13 -0.47
C GLU A 117 -5.81 -10.66 -0.03
N CYS A 118 -6.80 -10.31 0.79
CA CYS A 118 -6.93 -8.96 1.34
C CYS A 118 -5.75 -8.57 2.23
N PHE A 119 -5.25 -9.51 3.05
CA PHE A 119 -4.08 -9.30 3.90
C PHE A 119 -2.81 -9.04 3.06
N ILE A 120 -2.57 -9.84 2.01
CA ILE A 120 -1.44 -9.65 1.09
C ILE A 120 -1.54 -8.32 0.36
N MET A 121 -2.74 -7.87 0.00
CA MET A 121 -2.94 -6.59 -0.69
C MET A 121 -2.73 -5.39 0.22
N ARG A 122 -3.29 -5.43 1.44
CA ARG A 122 -3.36 -4.28 2.33
C ARG A 122 -2.10 -4.07 3.15
N THR A 123 -1.45 -5.15 3.58
CA THR A 123 -0.20 -5.10 4.36
C THR A 123 0.90 -4.27 3.69
N PRO A 124 1.28 -4.49 2.42
CA PRO A 124 2.35 -3.72 1.79
C PRO A 124 1.98 -2.24 1.64
N ILE A 125 0.72 -1.92 1.35
CA ILE A 125 0.26 -0.52 1.23
C ILE A 125 0.38 0.20 2.57
N THR A 126 -0.10 -0.42 3.65
CA THR A 126 -0.04 0.18 5.00
C THR A 126 1.39 0.29 5.50
N LEU A 127 2.21 -0.76 5.32
CA LEU A 127 3.61 -0.76 5.74
C LEU A 127 4.42 0.34 5.02
N THR A 128 4.30 0.40 3.69
CA THR A 128 5.01 1.42 2.90
C THR A 128 4.52 2.84 3.19
N LEU A 129 3.24 3.02 3.54
CA LEU A 129 2.73 4.32 3.99
C LEU A 129 3.40 4.78 5.29
N PHE A 130 3.57 3.89 6.28
CA PHE A 130 4.26 4.22 7.52
C PHE A 130 5.73 4.55 7.29
N LEU A 131 6.42 3.78 6.46
CA LEU A 131 7.83 3.99 6.14
C LEU A 131 8.04 5.29 5.34
N ASN A 132 7.11 5.62 4.44
CA ASN A 132 7.09 6.93 3.77
C ASN A 132 6.87 8.08 4.77
N ALA A 133 5.99 7.90 5.75
CA ALA A 133 5.76 8.90 6.79
C ALA A 133 6.97 9.07 7.74
N ALA A 134 7.68 7.98 8.07
CA ALA A 134 8.85 7.99 8.95
C ALA A 134 10.14 8.48 8.26
N SER A 135 10.25 8.32 6.94
CA SER A 135 11.42 8.75 6.17
C SER A 135 11.51 10.27 6.01
N ILE A 136 10.38 10.99 5.92
CA ILE A 136 10.35 12.46 5.87
C ILE A 136 11.02 13.10 7.10
N PRO A 137 10.61 12.82 8.36
CA PRO A 137 11.25 13.39 9.53
C PRO A 137 12.71 12.96 9.65
N SER A 138 13.07 11.75 9.21
CA SER A 138 14.47 11.31 9.17
C SER A 138 15.34 12.19 8.26
N ILE A 139 14.84 12.58 7.09
CA ILE A 139 15.53 13.50 6.17
C ILE A 139 15.67 14.88 6.81
N VAL A 140 14.62 15.37 7.47
CA VAL A 140 14.64 16.67 8.15
C VAL A 140 15.65 16.67 9.30
N ILE A 141 15.66 15.64 10.14
CA ILE A 141 16.61 15.49 11.25
C ILE A 141 18.04 15.48 10.73
N GLU A 142 18.33 14.70 9.68
CA GLU A 142 19.65 14.64 9.07
C GLU A 142 20.11 16.02 8.57
N ARG A 143 19.20 16.76 7.93
CA ARG A 143 19.45 18.13 7.46
C ARG A 143 19.72 19.08 8.61
N THR A 144 18.93 19.03 9.68
CA THR A 144 19.11 19.87 10.86
C THR A 144 20.45 19.58 11.55
N ILE A 145 20.83 18.31 11.69
CA ILE A 145 22.11 17.90 12.29
C ILE A 145 23.28 18.38 11.42
N ALA A 146 23.20 18.20 10.09
CA ALA A 146 24.25 18.63 9.18
C ALA A 146 24.47 20.15 9.21
N THR A 147 23.39 20.94 9.30
CA THR A 147 23.49 22.41 9.40
C THR A 147 23.99 22.86 10.77
N TYR A 148 23.52 22.26 11.87
CA TYR A 148 23.88 22.69 13.22
C TYR A 148 25.28 22.21 13.64
N PHE A 149 25.69 21.00 13.23
CA PHE A 149 26.95 20.37 13.61
C PHE A 149 27.88 20.10 12.42
N SER A 150 27.99 21.06 11.50
CA SER A 150 28.80 20.95 10.28
C SER A 150 30.23 20.40 10.53
N SER A 151 30.94 20.91 11.55
CA SER A 151 32.32 20.48 11.83
C SER A 151 32.47 19.05 12.40
N ARG A 152 31.44 18.53 13.07
CA ARG A 152 31.44 17.18 13.66
C ARG A 152 30.84 16.14 12.72
N TYR A 153 29.98 16.61 11.82
CA TYR A 153 29.28 15.78 10.84
C TYR A 153 30.22 15.17 9.79
N GLU A 154 31.31 15.85 9.40
CA GLU A 154 32.32 15.30 8.49
C GLU A 154 32.99 14.01 9.01
N LYS A 155 33.13 13.86 10.34
CA LYS A 155 33.73 12.65 10.94
C LYS A 155 32.76 11.50 11.16
N PHE A 156 31.47 11.78 11.37
CA PHE A 156 30.47 10.77 11.81
C PHE A 156 29.31 10.55 10.84
N GLY A 157 29.17 11.34 9.77
CA GLY A 157 27.94 11.41 8.99
C GLY A 157 27.46 10.08 8.41
N LYS A 158 28.37 9.17 8.01
CA LYS A 158 27.98 7.88 7.40
C LYS A 158 27.22 6.97 8.37
N ASN A 159 27.55 7.01 9.66
CA ASN A 159 26.87 6.18 10.67
C ASN A 159 25.48 6.74 11.02
N ILE A 160 25.30 8.07 10.98
CA ILE A 160 24.03 8.71 11.33
C ILE A 160 22.94 8.34 10.33
N ALA A 161 23.24 8.40 9.03
CA ALA A 161 22.29 8.01 7.98
C ALA A 161 21.81 6.56 8.12
N VAL A 162 22.70 5.62 8.46
CA VAL A 162 22.34 4.21 8.65
C VAL A 162 21.43 4.03 9.87
N ILE A 163 21.73 4.72 10.98
CA ILE A 163 20.89 4.68 12.19
C ILE A 163 19.49 5.22 11.89
N LEU A 164 19.40 6.33 11.15
CA LEU A 164 18.11 6.93 10.77
C LEU A 164 17.31 6.03 9.81
N ILE A 165 17.96 5.24 8.96
CA ILE A 165 17.28 4.26 8.10
C ILE A 165 16.76 3.08 8.93
N ILE A 166 17.53 2.60 9.91
CA ILE A 166 17.10 1.50 10.79
C ILE A 166 15.95 1.94 11.72
N ALA A 167 15.88 3.23 12.05
CA ALA A 167 14.84 3.80 12.88
C ALA A 167 13.50 4.06 12.15
N GLN A 168 13.48 3.99 10.82
CA GLN A 168 12.27 4.10 10.00
C GLN A 168 11.47 2.80 10.04
#